data_AF-A0A1I7UDR6-F1
#
_entry.id   AF-A0A1I7UDR6-F1
#
_cell.length_a   1.000
_cell.length_b   1.000
_cell.length_c   1.000
_cell.angle_alpha   90.00
_cell.angle_beta   90.00
_cell.angle_gamma   90.00
#
_symmetry.space_group_name_H-M   'P 1'
#
loop_
_entity.id
_entity.type
_entity.pdbx_description
1 polymer ?
#
loop_
_entity_poly.entity_id
_entity_poly.type
_entity_poly.pdbx_seq_one_letter_code
_entity_poly.pdbx_strand_id
1 'polypeptide(L)'
;MASTSGLATPAYRITMEEYIRRSRKRRISETDGLGMHTVILDLMRHRQELWKRRSVAEVEDWQKLGVEVYERTGKIVSVNTMKSVFEDTKKTLRDMLIDIIQGLKADRILLRALLNNWPLYRHFDYYHAEILDFELHLYEELEEEEEELDEEEEEEEEEDDEERKDLVEQIVKTRYETANMRPCFTCTECSNAFDFEQDPPLVLPCGHPFCEGCFEKMDESVKCNSCEKSC
;
A
#
# COMPACT_ATOMS: atom_id res chain seq x y z
N MET A 1 4.29 -14.46 26.76
CA MET A 1 5.50 -13.65 26.96
C MET A 1 5.28 -12.35 26.22
N ALA A 2 5.30 -11.21 26.93
CA ALA A 2 4.95 -9.92 26.35
C ALA A 2 6.12 -9.40 25.50
N SER A 3 5.93 -9.33 24.19
CA SER A 3 6.83 -8.65 23.28
C SER A 3 6.62 -7.14 23.43
N THR A 4 7.49 -6.50 24.21
CA THR A 4 7.61 -5.04 24.25
C THR A 4 8.21 -4.58 22.93
N SER A 5 7.35 -4.18 21.98
CA SER A 5 7.77 -3.43 20.79
C SER A 5 8.60 -2.23 21.24
N GLY A 6 9.82 -2.13 20.72
CA GLY A 6 10.77 -1.08 21.04
C GLY A 6 10.23 0.29 20.65
N LEU A 7 9.54 0.96 21.58
CA LEU A 7 9.26 2.37 21.51
C LEU A 7 10.59 3.09 21.76
N ALA A 8 11.22 3.57 20.69
CA ALA A 8 12.37 4.45 20.76
C ALA A 8 12.10 5.57 21.79
N THR A 9 13.06 5.78 22.69
CA THR A 9 13.00 6.86 23.67
C THR A 9 12.74 8.20 22.96
N PRO A 10 11.80 9.03 23.45
CA PRO A 10 11.46 10.30 22.82
C PRO A 10 12.70 11.20 22.78
N ALA A 11 13.14 11.55 21.57
CA ALA A 11 14.32 12.36 21.32
C ALA A 11 14.07 13.85 21.62
N TYR A 12 12.80 14.26 21.60
CA TYR A 12 12.35 15.62 21.86
C TYR A 12 11.23 15.61 22.91
N ARG A 13 10.98 16.77 23.55
CA ARG A 13 9.87 16.96 24.49
C ARG A 13 9.12 18.25 24.20
N ILE A 14 7.80 18.20 24.32
CA ILE A 14 6.92 19.37 24.21
C ILE A 14 5.70 19.16 25.11
N THR A 15 5.18 20.24 25.71
CA THR A 15 3.91 20.17 26.44
C THR A 15 2.75 20.27 25.47
N MET A 16 1.58 19.74 25.85
CA MET A 16 0.36 19.85 25.03
C MET A 16 0.03 21.31 24.68
N GLU A 17 0.09 22.20 25.67
CA GLU A 17 -0.16 23.63 25.50
C GLU A 17 0.81 24.27 24.49
N GLU A 18 2.10 23.91 24.58
CA GLU A 18 3.13 24.42 23.68
C GLU A 18 2.96 23.88 22.26
N TYR A 19 2.58 22.61 22.11
CA TYR A 19 2.23 22.02 20.82
C TYR A 19 1.03 22.73 20.18
N ILE A 20 -0.05 22.95 20.93
CA ILE A 20 -1.25 23.67 20.46
C ILE A 20 -0.88 25.09 20.03
N ARG A 21 -0.04 25.78 20.82
CA ARG A 21 0.42 27.13 20.49
C ARG A 21 1.27 27.17 19.21
N ARG A 22 2.16 26.19 19.02
CA ARG A 22 3.05 26.13 17.84
C ARG A 22 2.33 25.67 16.58
N SER A 23 1.39 24.72 16.68
CA SER A 23 0.59 24.21 15.56
C SER A 23 -0.40 25.23 14.99
N ARG A 24 -0.67 26.35 15.69
CA ARG A 24 -1.48 27.46 15.17
C ARG A 24 -0.69 28.46 14.30
N LYS A 25 0.64 28.40 14.27
CA LYS A 25 1.47 29.33 13.49
C LYS A 25 1.49 28.91 12.03
N ARG A 26 1.29 29.85 11.08
CA ARG A 26 1.23 29.56 9.62
C ARG A 26 2.49 28.91 9.01
N ARG A 27 3.65 28.93 9.70
CA ARG A 27 4.87 28.22 9.29
C ARG A 27 4.99 26.89 10.03
N ILE A 28 4.10 25.96 9.70
CA ILE A 28 4.24 24.56 10.13
C ILE A 28 5.18 23.91 9.12
N SER A 29 6.06 23.01 9.58
CA SER A 29 6.93 22.25 8.67
C SER A 29 6.04 21.60 7.61
N GLU A 30 6.38 21.81 6.34
CA GLU A 30 5.88 20.95 5.27
C GLU A 30 6.17 19.50 5.68
N THR A 31 5.15 18.65 5.55
CA THR A 31 5.24 17.21 5.81
C THR A 31 5.79 16.46 4.60
N ASP A 32 6.44 17.19 3.69
CA ASP A 32 6.93 16.74 2.40
C ASP A 32 8.06 15.73 2.62
N GLY A 33 7.67 14.49 2.80
CA GLY A 33 8.56 13.38 3.01
C GLY A 33 7.80 12.16 3.45
N LEU A 34 7.99 11.07 2.71
CA LEU A 34 7.52 9.73 3.05
C LEU A 34 7.81 9.38 4.53
N GLY A 35 8.96 9.80 5.06
CA GLY A 35 9.33 9.60 6.46
C GLY A 35 8.33 10.19 7.46
N MET A 36 7.74 11.36 7.20
CA MET A 36 6.73 11.92 8.11
C MET A 36 5.42 11.13 8.03
N HIS A 37 5.01 10.73 6.84
CA HIS A 37 3.79 9.93 6.64
C HIS A 37 3.92 8.59 7.37
N THR A 38 5.05 7.89 7.21
CA THR A 38 5.30 6.62 7.91
C THR A 38 5.19 6.76 9.43
N VAL A 39 5.74 7.81 10.02
CA VAL A 39 5.67 8.05 11.48
C VAL A 39 4.23 8.31 11.93
N ILE A 40 3.48 9.12 11.18
CA ILE A 40 2.07 9.42 11.49
C ILE A 40 1.24 8.13 11.46
N LEU A 41 1.32 7.37 10.36
CA LEU A 41 0.54 6.14 10.17
C LEU A 41 0.91 5.06 11.21
N ASP A 42 2.21 4.89 11.52
CA ASP A 42 2.65 3.96 12.56
C ASP A 42 2.10 4.30 13.94
N LEU A 43 2.11 5.58 14.30
CA LEU A 43 1.56 6.04 15.58
C LEU A 43 0.04 5.87 15.65
N MET A 44 -0.64 5.93 14.50
CA MET A 44 -2.09 5.72 14.41
C MET A 44 -2.49 4.25 14.59
N ARG A 45 -1.63 3.28 14.29
CA ARG A 45 -1.92 1.82 14.39
C ARG A 45 -2.64 1.42 15.68
N HIS A 46 -2.23 1.98 16.82
CA HIS A 46 -2.76 1.63 18.14
C HIS A 46 -3.88 2.57 18.63
N ARG A 47 -4.35 3.48 17.78
CA ARG A 47 -5.34 4.54 18.10
C ARG A 47 -6.58 4.40 17.23
N GLN A 48 -7.34 3.35 17.49
CA GLN A 48 -8.51 2.98 16.70
C GLN A 48 -9.56 4.10 16.65
N GLU A 49 -9.63 4.94 17.68
CA GLU A 49 -10.48 6.12 17.75
C GLU A 49 -10.20 7.13 16.61
N LEU A 50 -9.01 7.13 16.02
CA LEU A 50 -8.61 8.07 14.97
C LEU A 50 -9.00 7.62 13.56
N TRP A 51 -9.22 6.32 13.33
CA TRP A 51 -9.34 5.78 11.97
C TRP A 51 -10.49 4.80 11.75
N LYS A 52 -11.17 4.31 12.80
CA LYS A 52 -12.31 3.42 12.63
C LYS A 52 -13.50 4.14 11.99
N ARG A 53 -14.20 3.46 11.09
CA ARG A 53 -15.30 4.03 10.28
C ARG A 53 -16.44 4.66 11.10
N ARG A 54 -16.63 4.23 12.35
CA ARG A 54 -17.68 4.71 13.27
C ARG A 54 -17.15 5.53 14.44
N SER A 55 -15.85 5.80 14.53
CA SER A 55 -15.31 6.64 15.59
C SER A 55 -15.35 8.10 15.17
N VAL A 56 -15.86 8.96 16.06
CA VAL A 56 -15.71 10.41 15.93
C VAL A 56 -14.48 10.79 16.72
N ALA A 57 -13.35 10.88 16.03
CA ALA A 57 -12.09 11.25 16.65
C ALA A 57 -12.16 12.68 17.21
N GLU A 58 -11.98 12.83 18.52
CA GLU A 58 -11.94 14.15 19.14
C GLU A 58 -10.67 14.90 18.71
N VAL A 59 -10.76 16.23 18.64
CA VAL A 59 -9.60 17.06 18.29
C VAL A 59 -8.44 16.83 19.27
N GLU A 60 -8.74 16.55 20.54
CA GLU A 60 -7.74 16.27 21.56
C GLU A 60 -6.93 15.01 21.24
N ASP A 61 -7.53 13.96 20.70
CA ASP A 61 -6.82 12.72 20.37
C ASP A 61 -5.85 12.90 19.20
N TRP A 62 -6.24 13.73 18.23
CA TRP A 62 -5.31 14.18 17.17
C TRP A 62 -4.19 15.06 17.72
N GLN A 63 -4.45 15.86 18.76
CA GLN A 63 -3.40 16.67 19.39
C GLN A 63 -2.41 15.80 20.16
N LYS A 64 -2.88 14.75 20.86
CA LYS A 64 -2.03 13.74 21.50
C LYS A 64 -1.11 13.06 20.49
N LEU A 65 -1.67 12.65 19.33
CA LEU A 65 -0.88 12.12 18.23
C LEU A 65 0.20 13.11 17.78
N GLY A 66 -0.15 14.38 17.61
CA GLY A 66 0.81 15.41 17.17
C GLY A 66 1.94 15.70 18.15
N VAL A 67 1.67 15.60 19.46
CA VAL A 67 2.72 15.65 20.50
C VAL A 67 3.71 14.50 20.29
N GLU A 68 3.22 13.27 20.10
CA GLU A 68 4.09 12.10 19.89
C GLU A 68 4.88 12.16 18.58
N VAL A 69 4.26 12.67 17.51
CA VAL A 69 4.97 12.96 16.26
C VAL A 69 6.13 13.92 16.51
N TYR A 70 5.93 14.98 17.30
CA TYR A 70 7.00 15.90 17.67
C TYR A 70 8.08 15.23 18.52
N GLU A 71 7.70 14.43 19.51
CA GLU A 71 8.64 13.72 20.38
C GLU A 71 9.57 12.78 19.59
N ARG A 72 9.08 12.20 18.49
CA ARG A 72 9.87 11.34 17.60
C ARG A 72 10.69 12.11 16.56
N THR A 73 10.14 13.18 15.99
CA THR A 73 10.71 13.82 14.79
C THR A 73 11.30 15.19 15.02
N GLY A 74 10.99 15.83 16.16
CA GLY A 74 11.31 17.23 16.44
C GLY A 74 10.53 18.24 15.61
N LYS A 75 9.59 17.77 14.76
CA LYS A 75 8.79 18.61 13.86
C LYS A 75 7.37 18.76 14.37
N ILE A 76 6.85 19.98 14.32
CA ILE A 76 5.44 20.25 14.63
C ILE A 76 4.64 19.95 13.38
N VAL A 77 3.63 19.10 13.50
CA VAL A 77 2.66 18.79 12.44
C VAL A 77 1.28 19.22 12.92
N SER A 78 0.45 19.75 12.01
CA SER A 78 -0.90 20.19 12.37
C SER A 78 -1.89 19.02 12.38
N VAL A 79 -2.98 19.15 13.14
CA VAL A 79 -4.09 18.17 13.10
C VAL A 79 -4.63 18.01 11.69
N ASN A 80 -4.81 19.10 10.95
CA ASN A 80 -5.32 19.04 9.58
C ASN A 80 -4.37 18.29 8.65
N THR A 81 -3.06 18.45 8.85
CA THR A 81 -2.05 17.75 8.06
C THR A 81 -2.06 16.26 8.36
N MET A 82 -2.11 15.85 9.63
CA MET A 82 -2.21 14.42 9.98
C MET A 82 -3.49 13.78 9.44
N LYS A 83 -4.61 14.51 9.46
CA LYS A 83 -5.86 14.08 8.84
C LYS A 83 -5.74 13.92 7.33
N SER A 84 -5.11 14.90 6.65
CA SER A 84 -4.84 14.81 5.20
C SER A 84 -4.01 13.58 4.89
N VAL A 85 -2.88 13.39 5.58
CA VAL A 85 -2.02 12.20 5.40
C VAL A 85 -2.82 10.91 5.50
N PHE A 86 -3.70 10.78 6.50
CA PHE A 86 -4.55 9.61 6.65
C PHE A 86 -5.56 9.46 5.49
N GLU A 87 -6.33 10.50 5.18
CA GLU A 87 -7.36 10.44 4.14
C GLU A 87 -6.76 10.25 2.73
N ASP A 88 -5.62 10.89 2.45
CA ASP A 88 -4.89 10.74 1.19
C ASP A 88 -4.36 9.31 1.06
N THR A 89 -3.75 8.74 2.12
CA THR A 89 -3.28 7.34 2.12
C THR A 89 -4.43 6.36 1.94
N LYS A 90 -5.55 6.59 2.63
CA LYS A 90 -6.78 5.79 2.50
C LYS A 90 -7.35 5.84 1.08
N LYS A 91 -7.37 7.03 0.46
CA LYS A 91 -7.79 7.19 -0.92
C LYS A 91 -6.87 6.43 -1.86
N THR A 92 -5.55 6.60 -1.73
CA THR A 92 -4.57 5.86 -2.54
C THR A 92 -4.73 4.35 -2.40
N LEU A 93 -4.96 3.83 -1.19
CA LEU A 93 -5.20 2.39 -1.00
C LEU A 93 -6.43 1.93 -1.77
N ARG A 94 -7.53 2.69 -1.73
CA ARG A 94 -8.75 2.33 -2.47
C ARG A 94 -8.56 2.39 -3.98
N ASP A 95 -7.93 3.45 -4.47
CA ASP A 95 -7.62 3.61 -5.89
C ASP A 95 -6.74 2.43 -6.36
N MET A 96 -5.73 2.04 -5.56
CA MET A 96 -4.92 0.86 -5.84
C MET A 96 -5.73 -0.45 -5.85
N LEU A 97 -6.67 -0.65 -4.91
CA LEU A 97 -7.52 -1.85 -4.92
C LEU A 97 -8.35 -1.94 -6.20
N ILE A 98 -8.95 -0.82 -6.64
CA ILE A 98 -9.73 -0.74 -7.88
C ILE A 98 -8.82 -1.06 -9.08
N ASP A 99 -7.68 -0.36 -9.19
CA ASP A 99 -6.78 -0.52 -10.34
C ASP A 99 -6.22 -1.95 -10.43
N ILE A 100 -5.91 -2.57 -9.30
CA ILE A 100 -5.33 -3.93 -9.26
C ILE A 100 -6.42 -4.99 -9.48
N ILE A 101 -7.55 -4.92 -8.80
CA ILE A 101 -8.59 -5.95 -8.88
C ILE A 101 -9.34 -5.84 -10.20
N GLN A 102 -9.90 -4.67 -10.51
CA GLN A 102 -10.73 -4.49 -11.70
C GLN A 102 -9.90 -4.19 -12.94
N GLY A 103 -8.82 -3.41 -12.79
CA GLY A 103 -7.98 -3.01 -13.92
C GLY A 103 -7.02 -4.10 -14.39
N LEU A 104 -6.39 -4.83 -13.46
CA LEU A 104 -5.45 -5.91 -13.76
C LEU A 104 -6.05 -7.31 -13.61
N LYS A 105 -7.31 -7.43 -13.17
CA LYS A 105 -7.99 -8.72 -12.96
C LYS A 105 -7.18 -9.62 -12.00
N ALA A 106 -6.53 -8.99 -11.01
CA ALA A 106 -5.53 -9.65 -10.19
C ALA A 106 -6.17 -10.48 -9.05
N ASP A 107 -5.66 -11.69 -8.87
CA ASP A 107 -6.01 -12.52 -7.73
C ASP A 107 -5.49 -11.93 -6.39
N ARG A 108 -5.93 -12.54 -5.28
CA ARG A 108 -5.56 -12.08 -3.93
C ARG A 108 -4.08 -12.21 -3.61
N ILE A 109 -3.37 -13.14 -4.24
CA ILE A 109 -1.94 -13.37 -4.01
C ILE A 109 -1.16 -12.21 -4.64
N LEU A 110 -1.45 -11.89 -5.90
CA LEU A 110 -0.86 -10.78 -6.63
C LEU A 110 -1.21 -9.45 -5.96
N LEU A 111 -2.48 -9.25 -5.56
CA LEU A 111 -2.90 -8.07 -4.80
C LEU A 111 -2.04 -7.86 -3.56
N ARG A 112 -1.83 -8.91 -2.76
CA ARG A 112 -1.04 -8.81 -1.53
C ARG A 112 0.43 -8.51 -1.80
N ALA A 113 1.01 -9.10 -2.84
CA ALA A 113 2.38 -8.80 -3.25
C ALA A 113 2.54 -7.33 -3.69
N LEU A 114 1.61 -6.81 -4.49
CA LEU A 114 1.63 -5.43 -4.96
C LEU A 114 1.44 -4.43 -3.81
N LEU A 115 0.50 -4.68 -2.90
CA LEU A 115 0.30 -3.83 -1.72
C LEU A 115 1.52 -3.84 -0.80
N ASN A 116 2.15 -4.99 -0.56
CA ASN A 116 3.35 -5.07 0.28
C ASN A 116 4.53 -4.23 -0.24
N ASN A 117 4.60 -4.00 -1.56
CA ASN A 117 5.62 -3.16 -2.18
C ASN A 117 5.31 -1.66 -2.10
N TRP A 118 4.08 -1.28 -1.77
CA TRP A 118 3.74 0.12 -1.57
C TRP A 118 4.36 0.62 -0.24
N PRO A 119 5.25 1.64 -0.26
CA PRO A 119 6.08 1.96 0.92
C PRO A 119 5.31 2.33 2.19
N LEU A 120 4.07 2.83 2.06
CA LEU A 120 3.22 3.18 3.19
C LEU A 120 2.37 2.00 3.69
N TYR A 121 2.20 0.95 2.88
CA TYR A 121 1.26 -0.13 3.20
C TYR A 121 1.60 -0.86 4.50
N ARG A 122 2.88 -1.17 4.74
CA ARG A 122 3.29 -1.80 6.01
C ARG A 122 2.94 -0.98 7.25
N HIS A 123 2.84 0.34 7.08
CA HIS A 123 2.49 1.28 8.15
C HIS A 123 0.98 1.53 8.22
N PHE A 124 0.21 0.98 7.28
CA PHE A 124 -1.21 1.21 7.11
C PHE A 124 -2.05 -0.07 6.99
N ASP A 125 -1.41 -1.23 7.05
CA ASP A 125 -2.01 -2.56 6.93
C ASP A 125 -3.14 -2.81 7.96
N TYR A 126 -3.06 -2.16 9.12
CA TYR A 126 -4.09 -2.21 10.15
C TYR A 126 -5.45 -1.68 9.67
N TYR A 127 -5.46 -0.78 8.68
CA TYR A 127 -6.68 -0.21 8.12
C TYR A 127 -7.33 -1.13 7.09
N HIS A 128 -6.59 -2.10 6.54
CA HIS A 128 -7.10 -3.01 5.51
C HIS A 128 -8.34 -3.77 5.96
N ALA A 129 -8.39 -4.16 7.24
CA ALA A 129 -9.55 -4.83 7.82
C ALA A 129 -10.84 -3.98 7.76
N GLU A 130 -10.74 -2.65 7.79
CA GLU A 130 -11.91 -1.75 7.72
C GLU A 130 -12.44 -1.57 6.28
N ILE A 131 -11.68 -2.01 5.28
CA ILE A 131 -12.05 -1.93 3.85
C ILE A 131 -12.19 -3.30 3.20
N LEU A 132 -12.14 -4.38 3.98
CA LEU A 132 -12.28 -5.73 3.44
C LEU A 132 -13.62 -5.93 2.72
N ASP A 133 -14.71 -5.40 3.27
CA ASP A 133 -16.03 -5.45 2.61
C ASP A 133 -16.01 -4.76 1.23
N PHE A 134 -15.19 -3.71 1.10
CA PHE A 134 -15.02 -3.00 -0.18
C PHE A 134 -14.17 -3.82 -1.16
N GLU A 135 -13.07 -4.44 -0.69
CA GLU A 135 -12.27 -5.37 -1.50
C GLU A 135 -13.10 -6.55 -2.01
N LEU A 136 -13.94 -7.14 -1.15
CA LEU A 136 -14.83 -8.24 -1.53
C LEU A 136 -15.83 -7.83 -2.61
N HIS A 137 -16.43 -6.64 -2.49
CA HIS A 137 -17.32 -6.12 -3.52
C HIS A 137 -16.63 -5.95 -4.87
N LEU A 138 -15.36 -5.54 -4.90
CA LEU A 138 -14.61 -5.43 -6.16
C LEU A 138 -14.39 -6.79 -6.83
N TYR A 139 -14.24 -7.85 -6.04
CA TYR A 139 -14.15 -9.22 -6.56
C TYR A 139 -15.51 -9.76 -7.01
N GLU A 140 -16.58 -9.47 -6.27
CA GLU A 140 -17.95 -9.83 -6.67
C GLU A 140 -18.31 -9.16 -8.01
N GLU A 141 -18.07 -7.85 -8.16
CA GLU A 141 -18.27 -7.12 -9.42
C GLU A 141 -17.42 -7.69 -10.58
N LEU A 142 -16.24 -8.21 -10.26
CA LEU A 142 -15.37 -8.82 -11.26
C LEU A 142 -15.90 -10.19 -11.73
N GLU A 143 -16.35 -11.03 -10.81
CA GLU A 143 -16.95 -12.33 -11.12
C GLU A 143 -18.23 -12.15 -11.98
N GLU A 144 -19.08 -11.17 -11.64
CA GLU A 144 -20.27 -10.83 -12.43
C GLU A 144 -19.93 -10.40 -13.87
N GLU A 145 -18.88 -9.58 -14.06
CA GLU A 145 -18.42 -9.15 -15.39
C GLU A 145 -17.86 -10.31 -16.23
N GLU A 146 -17.22 -11.30 -15.60
CA GLU A 146 -16.72 -12.49 -16.29
C GLU A 146 -17.88 -13.44 -16.71
N GLU A 147 -18.87 -13.64 -15.84
CA GLU A 147 -20.05 -14.46 -16.16
C GLU A 147 -20.89 -13.86 -17.31
N GLU A 148 -21.07 -12.54 -17.36
CA GLU A 148 -21.78 -11.87 -18.46
C GLU A 148 -21.08 -12.07 -19.82
N LEU A 149 -19.74 -12.08 -19.84
CA LEU A 149 -18.97 -12.29 -21.08
C LEU A 149 -19.07 -13.73 -21.59
N ASP A 150 -19.06 -14.71 -20.68
CA ASP A 150 -19.23 -16.12 -21.03
C ASP A 150 -20.64 -16.38 -21.62
N GLU A 151 -21.68 -15.73 -21.08
CA GLU A 151 -23.05 -15.82 -21.63
C GLU A 151 -23.20 -15.14 -23.00
N GLU A 152 -22.48 -14.04 -23.26
CA GLU A 152 -22.47 -13.36 -24.57
C GLU A 152 -21.68 -14.15 -25.63
N GLU A 153 -20.61 -14.86 -25.26
CA GLU A 153 -19.81 -15.70 -26.16
C GLU A 153 -20.53 -17.00 -26.56
N GLU A 154 -21.41 -17.54 -25.71
CA GLU A 154 -22.27 -18.67 -26.07
C GLU A 154 -23.34 -18.33 -27.14
N GLU A 155 -23.55 -17.04 -27.47
CA GLU A 155 -24.44 -16.60 -28.56
C GLU A 155 -23.73 -16.32 -29.91
N GLU A 156 -22.39 -16.33 -29.98
CA GLU A 156 -21.60 -16.19 -31.21
C GLU A 156 -20.49 -17.26 -31.35
N GLU A 157 -20.87 -18.54 -31.50
CA GLU A 157 -19.94 -19.54 -32.05
C GLU A 157 -19.72 -19.30 -33.56
N GLU A 158 -18.58 -18.70 -33.90
CA GLU A 158 -17.60 -19.08 -34.96
C GLU A 158 -16.86 -17.84 -35.51
N GLU A 159 -15.75 -17.41 -34.87
CA GLU A 159 -14.51 -16.94 -35.55
C GLU A 159 -13.36 -16.61 -34.55
N ASP A 160 -12.37 -17.51 -34.50
CA ASP A 160 -10.95 -17.40 -34.06
C ASP A 160 -10.58 -16.83 -32.65
N ASP A 161 -10.57 -17.73 -31.66
CA ASP A 161 -10.09 -17.57 -30.26
C ASP A 161 -8.61 -17.11 -30.08
N GLU A 162 -7.80 -17.12 -31.13
CA GLU A 162 -6.35 -16.91 -31.01
C GLU A 162 -5.98 -15.41 -31.09
N GLU A 163 -6.77 -14.58 -31.77
CA GLU A 163 -6.48 -13.14 -31.96
C GLU A 163 -6.86 -12.28 -30.73
N ARG A 164 -7.79 -12.76 -29.89
CA ARG A 164 -8.29 -12.04 -28.70
C ARG A 164 -7.33 -12.12 -27.51
N LYS A 165 -6.59 -13.23 -27.36
CA LYS A 165 -5.57 -13.39 -26.31
C LYS A 165 -4.39 -12.41 -26.49
N ASP A 166 -3.93 -12.23 -27.72
CA ASP A 166 -2.88 -11.27 -28.07
C ASP A 166 -3.29 -9.81 -27.79
N LEU A 167 -4.57 -9.49 -27.97
CA LEU A 167 -5.11 -8.14 -27.71
C LEU A 167 -5.16 -7.82 -26.20
N VAL A 168 -5.54 -8.79 -25.38
CA VAL A 168 -5.55 -8.65 -23.91
C VAL A 168 -4.13 -8.46 -23.38
N GLU A 169 -3.16 -9.23 -23.89
CA GLU A 169 -1.74 -9.10 -23.52
C GLU A 169 -1.17 -7.72 -23.91
N GLN A 170 -1.53 -7.19 -25.09
CA GLN A 170 -1.13 -5.84 -25.49
C GLN A 170 -1.78 -4.73 -24.65
N ILE A 171 -3.03 -4.88 -24.22
CA ILE A 171 -3.73 -3.89 -23.38
C ILE A 171 -3.12 -3.84 -21.98
N VAL A 172 -2.80 -5.00 -21.40
CA VAL A 172 -2.09 -5.11 -20.11
C VAL A 172 -0.76 -4.38 -20.23
N LYS A 173 0.04 -4.69 -21.25
CA LYS A 173 1.34 -4.04 -21.50
C LYS A 173 1.23 -2.51 -21.62
N THR A 174 0.29 -2.00 -22.42
CA THR A 174 0.13 -0.56 -22.68
C THR A 174 -0.39 0.24 -21.46
N ARG A 175 -1.19 -0.38 -20.58
CA ARG A 175 -1.73 0.27 -19.38
C ARG A 175 -0.73 0.33 -18.21
N TYR A 176 0.20 -0.63 -18.14
CA TYR A 176 1.35 -0.55 -17.24
C TYR A 176 2.27 0.64 -17.56
N GLU A 177 2.34 1.06 -18.82
CA GLU A 177 3.18 2.20 -19.24
C GLU A 177 2.55 3.58 -18.98
N THR A 178 1.21 3.68 -19.00
CA THR A 178 0.48 4.97 -18.97
C THR A 178 0.00 5.38 -17.57
N ALA A 179 0.04 4.49 -16.58
CA ALA A 179 -0.10 4.85 -15.18
C ALA A 179 1.15 5.65 -14.74
N ASN A 180 1.03 6.98 -14.73
CA ASN A 180 2.03 7.94 -14.24
C ASN A 180 2.29 7.85 -12.72
N MET A 181 1.85 6.76 -12.07
CA MET A 181 2.48 6.22 -10.88
C MET A 181 3.42 5.13 -11.36
N ARG A 182 4.72 5.42 -11.48
CA ARG A 182 5.73 4.37 -11.38
C ARG A 182 5.90 4.08 -9.88
N PRO A 183 5.20 3.10 -9.28
CA PRO A 183 5.81 2.42 -8.15
C PRO A 183 7.13 1.88 -8.70
N CYS A 184 8.24 2.41 -8.19
CA CYS A 184 9.54 1.80 -8.42
C CYS A 184 9.53 0.45 -7.70
N PHE A 185 8.89 -0.55 -8.30
CA PHE A 185 9.08 -1.94 -7.90
C PHE A 185 10.56 -2.20 -8.10
N THR A 186 11.24 -2.56 -7.03
CA THR A 186 12.67 -2.78 -7.02
C THR A 186 12.94 -4.21 -6.58
N CYS A 187 13.95 -4.83 -7.16
CA CYS A 187 14.37 -6.15 -6.74
C CYS A 187 14.73 -6.12 -5.27
N THR A 188 14.16 -7.06 -4.53
CA THR A 188 14.37 -7.20 -3.08
C THR A 188 15.85 -7.33 -2.71
N GLU A 189 16.66 -7.94 -3.59
CA GLU A 189 18.09 -8.17 -3.36
C GLU A 189 18.96 -7.00 -3.85
N CYS A 190 18.82 -6.59 -5.13
CA CYS A 190 19.71 -5.60 -5.72
C CYS A 190 19.16 -4.16 -5.72
N SER A 191 17.92 -3.95 -5.29
CA SER A 191 17.20 -2.67 -5.32
C SER A 191 17.06 -2.03 -6.71
N ASN A 192 17.39 -2.76 -7.78
CA ASN A 192 17.21 -2.26 -9.15
C ASN A 192 15.72 -2.19 -9.48
N ALA A 193 15.29 -1.10 -10.11
CA ALA A 193 13.93 -0.97 -10.59
C ALA A 193 13.66 -2.02 -11.67
N PHE A 194 12.49 -2.64 -11.63
CA PHE A 194 12.05 -3.53 -12.70
C PHE A 194 11.66 -2.73 -13.92
N ASP A 195 12.14 -3.19 -15.07
CA ASP A 195 11.56 -2.90 -16.36
C ASP A 195 10.58 -4.05 -16.65
N PHE A 196 9.28 -3.82 -16.48
CA PHE A 196 8.28 -4.88 -16.62
C PHE A 196 8.17 -5.42 -18.05
N GLU A 197 8.69 -4.70 -19.04
CA GLU A 197 8.66 -5.15 -20.43
C GLU A 197 9.83 -6.06 -20.79
N GLN A 198 10.99 -5.82 -20.16
CA GLN A 198 12.23 -6.54 -20.46
C GLN A 198 12.52 -7.61 -19.40
N ASP A 199 12.33 -7.27 -18.12
CA ASP A 199 12.71 -8.07 -16.96
C ASP A 199 11.59 -8.06 -15.90
N PRO A 200 10.46 -8.77 -16.13
CA PRO A 200 9.37 -8.84 -15.16
C PRO A 200 9.84 -9.47 -13.84
N PRO A 201 9.34 -9.00 -12.68
CA PRO A 201 9.75 -9.52 -11.39
C PRO A 201 9.29 -10.96 -11.17
N LEU A 202 10.21 -11.81 -10.73
CA LEU A 202 9.90 -13.14 -10.20
C LEU A 202 9.47 -13.01 -8.73
N VAL A 203 8.24 -13.41 -8.43
CA VAL A 203 7.66 -13.27 -7.08
C VAL A 203 7.67 -14.62 -6.37
N LEU A 204 8.33 -14.68 -5.21
CA LEU A 204 8.31 -15.87 -4.36
C LEU A 204 6.92 -16.10 -3.75
N PRO A 205 6.57 -17.33 -3.30
CA PRO A 205 5.35 -17.61 -2.52
C PRO A 205 5.14 -16.70 -1.29
N CYS A 206 6.20 -16.12 -0.74
CA CYS A 206 6.12 -15.14 0.34
C CYS A 206 5.76 -13.71 -0.11
N GLY A 207 5.60 -13.47 -1.42
CA GLY A 207 5.21 -12.20 -2.03
C GLY A 207 6.34 -11.21 -2.31
N HIS A 208 7.62 -11.61 -2.17
CA HIS A 208 8.76 -10.72 -2.42
C HIS A 208 9.24 -10.82 -3.88
N PRO A 209 9.42 -9.69 -4.60
CA PRO A 209 9.84 -9.67 -6.00
C PRO A 209 11.38 -9.68 -6.17
N PHE A 210 11.89 -10.42 -7.14
CA PHE A 210 13.31 -10.52 -7.51
C PHE A 210 13.50 -10.36 -9.02
N CYS A 211 14.63 -9.83 -9.46
CA CYS A 211 14.98 -9.89 -10.89
C CYS A 211 15.52 -11.28 -11.23
N GLU A 212 15.40 -11.68 -12.49
CA GLU A 212 15.87 -12.98 -12.98
C GLU A 212 17.31 -13.26 -12.54
N GLY A 213 18.23 -12.32 -12.76
CA GLY A 213 19.64 -12.49 -12.37
C GLY A 213 19.90 -12.56 -10.86
N CYS A 214 18.97 -12.12 -10.01
CA CYS A 214 19.05 -12.33 -8.56
C CYS A 214 18.34 -13.64 -8.15
N PHE A 215 17.31 -14.04 -8.88
CA PHE A 215 16.58 -15.27 -8.66
C PHE A 215 17.41 -16.51 -9.02
N GLU A 216 18.11 -16.49 -10.15
CA GLU A 216 19.03 -17.58 -10.58
C GLU A 216 20.19 -17.81 -9.61
N LYS A 217 20.55 -16.78 -8.83
CA LYS A 217 21.59 -16.87 -7.80
C LYS A 217 21.08 -17.43 -6.48
N MET A 218 19.77 -17.64 -6.33
CA MET A 218 19.22 -18.30 -5.15
C MET A 218 19.47 -19.80 -5.24
N ASP A 219 20.00 -20.37 -4.17
CA ASP A 219 20.19 -21.82 -4.03
C ASP A 219 18.84 -22.56 -4.06
N GLU A 220 18.84 -23.82 -4.49
CA GLU A 220 17.65 -24.68 -4.63
C GLU A 220 16.83 -24.85 -3.32
N SER A 221 17.41 -24.51 -2.16
CA SER A 221 16.67 -24.32 -0.90
C SER A 221 16.24 -22.85 -0.76
N VAL A 222 15.30 -22.42 -1.60
CA VAL A 222 14.92 -21.00 -1.75
C VAL A 222 14.44 -20.43 -0.41
N LYS A 223 15.30 -19.69 0.28
CA LYS A 223 14.93 -18.88 1.43
C LYS A 223 14.92 -17.43 0.99
N CYS A 224 13.78 -16.77 1.17
CA CYS A 224 13.69 -15.35 0.91
C CYS A 224 14.58 -14.59 1.91
N ASN A 225 15.62 -13.89 1.43
CA ASN A 225 16.52 -13.12 2.28
C ASN A 225 15.83 -12.02 3.10
N SER A 226 14.66 -11.55 2.67
CA SER A 226 13.92 -10.51 3.40
C SER A 226 13.04 -11.03 4.53
N CYS A 227 12.55 -12.28 4.45
CA CYS A 227 11.65 -12.82 5.46
C CYS A 227 12.11 -14.14 6.08
N GLU A 228 13.26 -14.68 5.65
CA GLU A 228 13.91 -15.93 6.09
C GLU A 228 13.04 -17.19 5.96
N LYS A 229 11.87 -17.09 5.32
CA LYS A 229 10.97 -18.23 5.08
C LYS A 229 11.50 -19.09 3.94
N SER A 230 11.48 -20.41 4.13
CA SER A 230 11.59 -21.38 3.04
C SER A 230 10.38 -21.22 2.12
N CYS A 231 10.66 -20.97 0.85
CA CYS A 231 9.69 -20.72 -0.21
C CYS A 231 9.69 -21.90 -1.18
#